data_AF-A0ABC9WUZ5-F1
#
_entry.id   AF-A0ABC9WUZ5-F1
#
_cell.length_a   1.000
_cell.length_b   1.000
_cell.length_c   1.000
_cell.angle_alpha   90.00
_cell.angle_beta   90.00
_cell.angle_gamma   90.00
#
_symmetry.space_group_name_H-M   'P 1'
#
loop_
_entity.id
_entity.type
_entity.pdbx_description
1 polymer ?
#
loop_
_entity_poly.entity_id
_entity_poly.type
_entity_poly.pdbx_seq_one_letter_code
_entity_poly.pdbx_strand_id
1 'polypeptide(L)'
;MKFNKAKCKVLHMGWCNPKHKYRLGGERIESNPEEKDLGVLVDEKLNMSWQCVLVPQRPNCVLGRIRRSVTSRLREVILPLYSALVRPHLEYCVQLWGSQCKTDMNLLEQVQQRAMKMIRGLDHLSCEDRLRELGLFSLEKRRLWGHLLIVAFQYLKEAYRKAGEGLFAMALS
;
A
#
# COMPACT_ATOMS: atom_id res chain seq x y z
N MET A 1 5.16 13.76 27.27
CA MET A 1 5.25 14.12 25.82
C MET A 1 4.16 15.16 25.52
N LYS A 2 4.45 16.27 24.81
CA LYS A 2 3.43 17.25 24.40
C LYS A 2 2.95 16.95 22.97
N PHE A 3 1.64 16.82 22.77
CA PHE A 3 1.05 16.59 21.46
C PHE A 3 0.94 17.88 20.65
N ASN A 4 1.14 17.80 19.34
CA ASN A 4 0.87 18.89 18.42
C ASN A 4 -0.62 18.90 18.06
N LYS A 5 -1.39 19.75 18.76
CA LYS A 5 -2.85 19.84 18.63
C LYS A 5 -3.31 20.17 17.20
N ALA A 6 -2.55 20.99 16.46
CA ALA A 6 -2.88 21.38 15.10
C ALA A 6 -2.83 20.21 14.09
N LYS A 7 -2.04 19.17 14.40
CA LYS A 7 -1.93 17.95 13.60
C LYS A 7 -2.92 16.86 14.02
N CYS A 8 -3.62 17.04 15.13
CA CYS A 8 -4.65 16.10 15.55
C CYS A 8 -5.96 16.47 14.86
N LYS A 9 -6.59 15.49 14.21
CA LYS A 9 -7.91 15.62 13.58
C LYS A 9 -8.81 14.50 14.06
N VAL A 10 -10.12 14.76 14.09
CA VAL A 10 -11.13 13.75 14.40
C VAL A 10 -11.76 13.26 13.10
N LEU A 11 -11.59 11.96 12.84
CA LEU A 11 -12.31 11.27 11.76
C LEU A 11 -13.48 10.49 12.39
N HIS A 12 -14.71 10.83 12.01
CA HIS A 12 -15.90 10.12 12.46
C HIS A 12 -16.23 8.99 11.49
N MET A 13 -16.15 7.75 11.96
CA MET A 13 -16.44 6.55 11.15
C MET A 13 -17.71 5.85 11.65
N GLY A 14 -18.44 5.22 10.72
CA GLY A 14 -19.62 4.40 11.01
C GLY A 14 -20.96 5.15 10.91
N TRP A 15 -22.02 4.42 10.54
CA TRP A 15 -23.33 5.01 10.22
C TRP A 15 -24.01 5.65 11.45
N CYS A 16 -23.95 4.99 12.61
CA CYS A 16 -24.57 5.51 13.85
C CYS A 16 -23.60 6.34 14.70
N ASN A 17 -22.62 7.01 14.09
CA ASN A 17 -21.67 7.81 14.85
C ASN A 17 -22.34 9.09 15.38
N PRO A 18 -22.40 9.31 16.70
CA PRO A 18 -23.01 10.49 17.31
C PRO A 18 -22.21 11.79 17.10
N LYS A 19 -21.05 11.72 16.40
CA LYS A 19 -20.16 12.84 16.08
C LYS A 19 -19.77 13.67 17.31
N HIS A 20 -19.33 12.97 18.36
CA HIS A 20 -18.91 13.60 19.60
C HIS A 20 -17.79 14.64 19.38
N LYS A 21 -17.86 15.74 20.12
CA LYS A 21 -16.84 16.79 20.07
C LYS A 21 -15.70 16.46 21.02
N TYR A 22 -14.51 16.19 20.48
CA TYR A 22 -13.33 15.88 21.28
C TYR A 22 -12.52 17.14 21.59
N ARG A 23 -11.85 17.13 22.75
CA ARG A 23 -10.90 18.17 23.18
C ARG A 23 -9.57 17.55 23.55
N LEU A 24 -8.46 18.21 23.22
CA LEU A 24 -7.10 17.80 23.59
C LEU A 24 -6.40 18.96 24.31
N GLY A 25 -6.12 18.80 25.60
CA GLY A 25 -5.50 19.85 26.41
C GLY A 25 -6.31 21.14 26.43
N GLY A 26 -7.62 21.05 26.64
CA GLY A 26 -8.55 22.20 26.74
C GLY A 26 -9.05 22.76 25.40
N GLU A 27 -8.32 22.53 24.31
CA GLU A 27 -8.68 23.00 22.96
C GLU A 27 -9.52 21.96 22.22
N ARG A 28 -10.44 22.43 21.38
CA ARG A 28 -11.30 21.57 20.56
C ARG A 28 -10.54 21.07 19.33
N ILE A 29 -10.62 19.77 19.06
CA ILE A 29 -10.03 19.19 17.86
C ILE A 29 -11.01 19.34 16.68
N GLU A 30 -10.48 19.70 15.53
CA GLU A 30 -11.26 19.81 14.30
C GLU A 30 -11.62 18.43 13.74
N SER A 31 -12.88 18.28 13.31
CA SER A 31 -13.34 17.11 12.59
C SER A 31 -13.09 17.28 11.09
N ASN A 32 -12.60 16.23 10.43
CA ASN A 32 -12.33 16.22 9.00
C ASN A 32 -12.93 14.92 8.40
N PRO A 33 -13.65 14.97 7.26
CA PRO A 33 -14.20 13.75 6.62
C PRO A 33 -13.13 12.83 6.01
N GLU A 34 -11.93 13.36 5.74
CA GLU A 34 -10.82 12.60 5.16
C GLU A 34 -9.52 12.99 5.85
N GLU A 35 -8.75 12.03 6.33
CA GLU A 35 -7.47 12.30 6.98
C GLU A 35 -6.36 11.46 6.36
N LYS A 36 -5.20 12.09 6.12
CA LYS A 36 -4.03 11.40 5.60
C LYS A 36 -3.07 11.10 6.73
N ASP A 37 -3.02 9.84 7.13
CA ASP A 37 -2.08 9.38 8.15
C ASP A 37 -1.01 8.47 7.56
N LEU A 38 0.25 8.76 7.89
CA LEU A 38 1.45 8.06 7.39
C LEU A 38 1.51 7.85 5.85
N GLY A 39 0.79 8.68 5.08
CA GLY A 39 0.75 8.56 3.63
C GLY A 39 -0.47 7.80 3.07
N VAL A 40 -1.35 7.29 3.93
CA VAL A 40 -2.61 6.64 3.56
C VAL A 40 -3.77 7.60 3.84
N LEU A 41 -4.61 7.83 2.84
CA LEU A 41 -5.85 8.57 2.99
C LEU A 41 -6.94 7.63 3.54
N VAL A 42 -7.59 8.05 4.61
CA VAL A 42 -8.73 7.34 5.21
C VAL A 42 -9.91 8.30 5.25
N ASP A 43 -11.02 7.89 4.64
CA ASP A 43 -12.27 8.66 4.67
C ASP A 43 -13.26 8.11 5.70
N GLU A 44 -14.30 8.89 6.01
CA GLU A 44 -15.36 8.53 6.96
C GLU A 44 -16.11 7.23 6.59
N LYS A 45 -16.09 6.83 5.31
CA LYS A 45 -16.77 5.63 4.79
C LYS A 45 -15.85 4.41 4.71
N LEU A 46 -14.56 4.56 5.02
CA LEU A 46 -13.51 3.58 4.77
C LEU A 46 -13.45 3.13 3.30
N ASN A 47 -13.79 4.01 2.37
CA ASN A 47 -13.75 3.71 0.94
C ASN A 47 -12.32 3.88 0.41
N MET A 48 -11.64 2.74 0.23
CA MET A 48 -10.25 2.69 -0.22
C MET A 48 -10.05 3.05 -1.71
N SER A 49 -11.13 3.23 -2.49
CA SER A 49 -11.02 3.58 -3.92
C SER A 49 -10.30 4.91 -4.15
N TRP A 50 -10.53 5.92 -3.30
CA TRP A 50 -9.80 7.19 -3.38
C TRP A 50 -8.30 7.01 -3.21
N GLN A 51 -7.89 6.17 -2.27
CA GLN A 51 -6.49 5.84 -2.08
C GLN A 51 -5.92 5.16 -3.34
N CYS A 52 -6.65 4.26 -3.99
CA CYS A 52 -6.23 3.63 -5.23
C CYS A 52 -6.06 4.61 -6.40
N VAL A 53 -6.81 5.70 -6.44
CA VAL A 53 -6.65 6.78 -7.44
C VAL A 53 -5.42 7.65 -7.13
N LEU A 54 -5.12 7.87 -5.86
CA LEU A 54 -4.02 8.74 -5.42
C LEU A 54 -2.66 8.04 -5.42
N VAL A 55 -2.60 6.76 -5.06
CA VAL A 55 -1.35 5.98 -4.97
C VAL A 55 -0.54 6.02 -6.26
N PRO A 56 -1.11 5.90 -7.48
CA PRO A 56 -0.36 6.00 -8.74
C PRO A 56 0.30 7.35 -8.99
N GLN A 57 -0.14 8.45 -8.39
CA GLN A 57 0.30 9.80 -8.77
C GLN A 57 1.81 10.00 -8.54
N ARG A 58 2.29 9.74 -7.32
CA ARG A 58 3.71 9.88 -6.98
C ARG A 58 4.62 8.93 -7.77
N PRO A 59 4.34 7.62 -7.86
CA PRO A 59 5.02 6.70 -8.77
C PRO A 59 5.08 7.18 -10.22
N ASN A 60 3.98 7.71 -10.77
CA ASN A 60 3.96 8.26 -12.13
C ASN A 60 4.87 9.48 -12.28
N CYS A 61 4.89 10.38 -11.28
CA CYS A 61 5.83 11.50 -11.29
C CYS A 61 7.29 11.01 -11.26
N VAL A 62 7.60 10.00 -10.44
CA VAL A 62 8.94 9.40 -10.36
C VAL A 62 9.32 8.75 -11.69
N LEU A 63 8.42 7.96 -12.29
CA LEU A 63 8.63 7.39 -13.63
C LEU A 63 8.85 8.47 -14.68
N GLY A 64 8.07 9.55 -14.63
CA GLY A 64 8.24 10.70 -15.52
C GLY A 64 9.59 11.39 -15.36
N ARG A 65 10.17 11.39 -14.14
CA ARG A 65 11.54 11.87 -13.90
C ARG A 65 12.56 10.90 -14.47
N ILE A 66 12.45 9.60 -14.18
CA ILE A 66 13.34 8.56 -14.74
C ILE A 66 13.37 8.63 -16.26
N ARG A 67 12.19 8.77 -16.90
CA ARG A 67 12.07 8.88 -18.35
C ARG A 67 12.81 10.08 -18.93
N ARG A 68 12.84 11.21 -18.21
CA ARG A 68 13.51 12.44 -18.64
C ARG A 68 15.00 12.45 -18.32
N SER A 69 15.41 11.91 -17.18
CA SER A 69 16.79 12.01 -16.68
C SER A 69 17.69 10.86 -17.14
N VAL A 70 17.14 9.67 -17.37
CA VAL A 70 17.90 8.51 -17.82
C VAL A 70 17.77 8.43 -19.33
N THR A 71 18.88 8.37 -20.05
CA THR A 71 18.90 8.20 -21.52
C THR A 71 18.88 6.72 -21.90
N SER A 72 19.59 5.88 -21.15
CA SER A 72 19.60 4.43 -21.34
C SER A 72 18.21 3.83 -21.15
N ARG A 73 17.90 2.85 -21.98
CA ARG A 73 16.63 2.10 -22.00
C ARG A 73 16.86 0.60 -21.87
N LEU A 74 18.04 0.21 -21.37
CA LEU A 74 18.41 -1.17 -21.11
C LEU A 74 17.66 -1.69 -19.87
N ARG A 75 17.32 -2.98 -19.88
CA ARG A 75 16.61 -3.62 -18.76
C ARG A 75 17.41 -3.53 -17.47
N GLU A 76 18.74 -3.65 -17.55
CA GLU A 76 19.68 -3.60 -16.43
C GLU A 76 19.71 -2.23 -15.76
N VAL A 77 19.24 -1.19 -16.44
CA VAL A 77 19.17 0.18 -15.91
C VAL A 77 17.77 0.50 -15.40
N ILE A 78 16.74 0.20 -16.19
CA ILE A 78 15.36 0.57 -15.86
C ILE A 78 14.80 -0.32 -14.73
N LEU A 79 15.11 -1.62 -14.70
CA LEU A 79 14.57 -2.54 -13.70
C LEU A 79 15.01 -2.21 -12.27
N PRO A 80 16.30 -1.92 -11.99
CA PRO A 80 16.71 -1.50 -10.65
C PRO A 80 16.06 -0.18 -10.23
N LEU A 81 15.97 0.80 -11.14
CA LEU A 81 15.34 2.09 -10.85
C LEU A 81 13.85 1.97 -10.53
N TYR A 82 13.11 1.16 -11.29
CA TYR A 82 11.72 0.84 -10.98
C TYR A 82 11.60 0.18 -9.61
N SER A 83 12.44 -0.82 -9.35
CA SER A 83 12.39 -1.59 -8.10
C SER A 83 12.76 -0.76 -6.86
N ALA A 84 13.68 0.19 -6.99
CA ALA A 84 14.14 1.01 -5.87
C ALA A 84 13.27 2.26 -5.64
N LEU A 85 12.76 2.90 -6.70
CA LEU A 85 12.14 4.23 -6.59
C LEU A 85 10.62 4.21 -6.78
N VAL A 86 10.08 3.23 -7.50
CA VAL A 86 8.66 3.21 -7.89
C VAL A 86 7.90 2.14 -7.13
N ARG A 87 8.46 0.92 -7.07
CA ARG A 87 7.83 -0.23 -6.42
C ARG A 87 7.52 0.00 -4.93
N PRO A 88 8.39 0.61 -4.10
CA PRO A 88 8.07 0.81 -2.68
C PRO A 88 6.82 1.66 -2.48
N HIS A 89 6.58 2.65 -3.36
CA HIS A 89 5.39 3.49 -3.29
C HIS A 89 4.10 2.76 -3.69
N LEU A 90 4.19 1.72 -4.53
CA LEU A 90 3.04 0.92 -4.98
C LEU A 90 2.68 -0.22 -4.02
N GLU A 91 3.65 -0.66 -3.21
CA GLU A 91 3.52 -1.76 -2.24
C GLU A 91 3.34 -1.24 -0.79
N TYR A 92 3.58 0.04 -0.53
CA TYR A 92 3.44 0.64 0.79
C TYR A 92 2.01 0.56 1.34
N CYS A 93 1.87 0.07 2.58
CA CYS A 93 0.59 -0.09 3.29
C CYS A 93 -0.49 -0.85 2.50
N VAL A 94 -0.11 -1.72 1.57
CA VAL A 94 -1.07 -2.41 0.71
C VAL A 94 -2.03 -3.34 1.45
N GLN A 95 -1.67 -3.73 2.67
CA GLN A 95 -2.52 -4.50 3.58
C GLN A 95 -3.73 -3.69 4.06
N LEU A 96 -3.59 -2.36 4.10
CA LEU A 96 -4.60 -1.44 4.63
C LEU A 96 -5.59 -1.01 3.54
N TRP A 97 -5.11 -0.76 2.33
CA TRP A 97 -5.93 -0.23 1.23
C TRP A 97 -6.07 -1.19 0.04
N GLY A 98 -5.65 -2.46 0.19
CA GLY A 98 -5.75 -3.50 -0.85
C GLY A 98 -7.19 -3.73 -1.31
N SER A 99 -7.65 -2.89 -2.23
CA SER A 99 -9.00 -2.90 -2.79
C SER A 99 -9.23 -4.23 -3.51
N GLN A 100 -10.36 -4.88 -3.23
CA GLN A 100 -10.84 -6.05 -3.98
C GLN A 100 -11.39 -5.66 -5.36
N CYS A 101 -11.48 -4.36 -5.67
CA CYS A 101 -12.04 -3.86 -6.91
C CYS A 101 -11.02 -3.93 -8.05
N LYS A 102 -11.34 -4.70 -9.10
CA LYS A 102 -10.47 -4.90 -10.27
C LYS A 102 -10.09 -3.60 -10.98
N THR A 103 -10.98 -2.60 -11.00
CA THR A 103 -10.74 -1.31 -11.66
C THR A 103 -9.59 -0.54 -11.01
N ASP A 104 -9.56 -0.52 -9.69
CA ASP A 104 -8.52 0.13 -8.89
C ASP A 104 -7.16 -0.55 -9.06
N MET A 105 -7.18 -1.88 -9.18
CA MET A 105 -5.99 -2.69 -9.44
C MET A 105 -5.36 -2.35 -10.78
N ASN A 106 -6.17 -2.20 -11.83
CA ASN A 106 -5.69 -1.84 -13.16
C ASN A 106 -4.93 -0.51 -13.18
N LEU A 107 -5.34 0.48 -12.39
CA LEU A 107 -4.63 1.77 -12.31
C LEU A 107 -3.19 1.62 -11.79
N LEU A 108 -2.97 0.66 -10.90
CA LEU A 108 -1.66 0.40 -10.31
C LEU A 108 -0.80 -0.43 -11.25
N GLU A 109 -1.39 -1.40 -11.94
CA GLU A 109 -0.71 -2.17 -12.98
C GLU A 109 -0.26 -1.30 -14.14
N GLN A 110 -1.05 -0.28 -14.52
CA GLN A 110 -0.65 0.67 -15.55
C GLN A 110 0.68 1.39 -15.22
N VAL A 111 0.97 1.64 -13.94
CA VAL A 111 2.27 2.21 -13.52
C VAL A 111 3.41 1.24 -13.82
N GLN A 112 3.24 -0.04 -13.48
CA GLN A 112 4.23 -1.07 -13.79
C GLN A 112 4.40 -1.23 -15.30
N GLN A 113 3.30 -1.28 -16.06
CA GLN A 113 3.33 -1.40 -17.52
C GLN A 113 4.03 -0.21 -18.19
N ARG A 114 3.79 1.02 -17.71
CA ARG A 114 4.50 2.22 -18.20
C ARG A 114 6.00 2.12 -17.99
N ALA A 115 6.44 1.58 -16.85
CA ALA A 115 7.86 1.34 -16.60
C ALA A 115 8.44 0.31 -17.58
N MET A 116 7.73 -0.80 -17.83
CA MET A 116 8.22 -1.86 -18.74
C MET A 116 8.27 -1.40 -20.19
N LYS A 117 7.33 -0.54 -20.62
CA LYS A 117 7.36 0.11 -21.96
C LYS A 117 8.56 1.03 -22.17
N MET A 118 9.30 1.39 -21.13
CA MET A 118 10.54 2.17 -21.28
C MET A 118 11.74 1.29 -21.66
N ILE A 119 11.63 -0.03 -21.55
CA ILE A 119 12.74 -0.95 -21.86
C ILE A 119 12.72 -1.23 -23.36
N ARG A 120 13.86 -0.99 -24.03
CA ARG A 120 14.02 -1.31 -25.46
C ARG A 120 13.91 -2.81 -25.69
N GLY A 121 13.30 -3.19 -26.81
CA GLY A 121 13.17 -4.59 -27.21
C GLY A 121 11.89 -5.27 -26.73
N LEU A 122 11.11 -4.62 -25.84
CA LEU A 122 9.86 -5.19 -25.31
C LEU A 122 8.59 -4.62 -25.98
N ASP A 123 8.72 -3.75 -26.98
CA ASP A 123 7.59 -3.00 -27.54
C ASP A 123 6.52 -3.90 -28.18
N HIS A 124 6.93 -5.03 -28.76
CA HIS A 124 6.07 -5.98 -29.47
C HIS A 124 5.32 -6.96 -28.56
N LEU A 125 5.68 -7.03 -27.28
CA LEU A 125 5.16 -8.02 -26.35
C LEU A 125 3.88 -7.56 -25.66
N SER A 126 3.02 -8.51 -25.33
CA SER A 126 1.86 -8.28 -24.47
C SER A 126 2.32 -7.88 -23.05
N CYS A 127 1.42 -7.31 -22.25
CA CYS A 127 1.77 -6.93 -20.88
C CYS A 127 2.20 -8.13 -20.02
N GLU A 128 1.55 -9.29 -20.20
CA GLU A 128 1.91 -10.52 -19.48
C GLU A 128 3.26 -11.07 -19.95
N ASP A 129 3.52 -11.08 -21.25
CA ASP A 129 4.78 -11.57 -21.81
C ASP A 129 5.97 -10.71 -21.38
N ARG A 130 5.80 -9.38 -21.32
CA ARG A 130 6.84 -8.47 -20.78
C ARG A 130 7.20 -8.83 -19.34
N LEU A 131 6.21 -9.11 -18.51
CA LEU A 131 6.45 -9.49 -17.11
C LEU A 131 7.17 -10.84 -17.04
N ARG A 132 6.78 -11.80 -17.88
CA ARG A 132 7.39 -13.12 -17.96
C ARG A 132 8.85 -13.05 -18.41
N GLU A 133 9.16 -12.29 -19.46
CA GLU A 133 10.53 -12.11 -19.95
C GLU A 133 11.44 -11.44 -18.92
N LEU A 134 10.89 -10.47 -18.18
CA LEU A 134 11.63 -9.77 -17.12
C LEU A 134 11.68 -10.53 -15.79
N GLY A 135 11.06 -11.72 -15.69
CA GLY A 135 11.00 -12.49 -14.46
C GLY A 135 10.26 -11.77 -13.32
N LEU A 136 9.29 -10.91 -13.65
CA LEU A 136 8.54 -10.12 -12.68
C LEU A 136 7.13 -10.68 -12.46
N PHE A 137 6.69 -10.70 -11.22
CA PHE A 137 5.28 -10.88 -10.89
C PHE A 137 4.49 -9.58 -11.08
N SER A 138 3.20 -9.71 -11.41
CA SER A 138 2.24 -8.61 -11.36
C SER A 138 2.10 -8.07 -9.93
N LEU A 139 1.68 -6.81 -9.80
CA LEU A 139 1.42 -6.20 -8.50
C LEU A 139 0.31 -6.95 -7.75
N GLU A 140 -0.72 -7.42 -8.44
CA GLU A 140 -1.77 -8.23 -7.84
C GLU A 140 -1.21 -9.50 -7.21
N LYS A 141 -0.43 -10.29 -7.97
CA LYS A 141 0.17 -11.52 -7.47
C LYS A 141 1.07 -11.26 -6.27
N ARG A 142 1.87 -10.18 -6.30
CA ARG A 142 2.72 -9.77 -5.17
C ARG A 142 1.91 -9.42 -3.92
N ARG A 143 0.76 -8.77 -4.08
CA ARG A 143 -0.14 -8.46 -2.95
C ARG A 143 -0.74 -9.71 -2.35
N LEU A 144 -1.19 -10.64 -3.18
CA LEU A 144 -1.72 -11.93 -2.71
C LEU A 144 -0.68 -12.68 -1.89
N TRP A 145 0.57 -12.70 -2.36
CA TRP A 145 1.70 -13.24 -1.59
C TRP A 145 1.89 -12.52 -0.25
N GLY A 146 1.86 -11.18 -0.25
CA GLY A 146 1.93 -10.39 0.99
C GLY A 146 0.78 -10.70 1.97
N HIS A 147 -0.45 -10.84 1.47
CA HIS A 147 -1.61 -11.20 2.29
C HIS A 147 -1.47 -12.59 2.89
N LEU A 148 -1.05 -13.57 2.08
CA LEU A 148 -0.82 -14.94 2.54
C LEU A 148 0.23 -14.98 3.66
N LEU A 149 1.29 -14.20 3.54
CA LEU A 149 2.37 -14.13 4.55
C LEU A 149 1.85 -13.58 5.89
N ILE A 150 0.98 -12.57 5.86
CA ILE A 150 0.33 -12.04 7.08
C ILE A 150 -0.57 -13.09 7.72
N VAL A 151 -1.42 -13.75 6.92
CA VAL A 151 -2.36 -14.76 7.42
C VAL A 151 -1.58 -15.94 8.03
N ALA A 152 -0.53 -16.40 7.35
CA ALA A 152 0.36 -17.44 7.86
C ALA A 152 1.04 -17.00 9.17
N PHE A 153 1.51 -15.76 9.26
CA PHE A 153 2.09 -15.22 10.48
C PHE A 153 1.09 -15.17 11.64
N GLN A 154 -0.16 -14.73 11.38
CA GLN A 154 -1.23 -14.73 12.39
C GLN A 154 -1.56 -16.15 12.87
N TYR A 155 -1.64 -17.10 11.94
CA TYR A 155 -1.88 -18.51 12.26
C TYR A 155 -0.75 -19.09 13.13
N LEU A 156 0.51 -18.86 12.76
CA LEU A 156 1.66 -19.28 13.54
C LEU A 156 1.64 -18.66 14.93
N LYS A 157 1.38 -17.35 15.04
CA LYS A 157 1.31 -16.64 16.31
C LYS A 157 0.21 -17.22 17.23
N GLU A 158 -0.95 -17.56 16.67
CA GLU A 158 -2.03 -18.18 17.41
C GLU A 158 -1.69 -19.61 17.86
N ALA A 159 -1.04 -20.39 16.99
CA ALA A 159 -0.54 -21.72 17.33
C ALA A 159 0.49 -21.67 18.47
N TYR A 160 1.41 -20.69 18.44
CA TYR A 160 2.37 -20.44 19.52
C TYR A 160 1.68 -19.99 20.81
N ARG A 161 0.63 -19.19 20.75
CA ARG A 161 -0.14 -18.79 21.94
C ARG A 161 -0.78 -20.00 22.62
N LYS A 162 -1.44 -20.87 21.85
CA LYS A 162 -2.06 -22.10 22.36
C LYS A 162 -1.03 -23.11 22.89
N ALA A 163 0.12 -23.25 22.23
CA ALA A 163 1.20 -24.11 22.71
C ALA A 163 1.85 -23.57 24.00
N GLY A 164 2.01 -22.24 24.11
CA GLY A 164 2.49 -21.59 25.32
C GLY A 164 1.56 -21.77 26.51
N GLU A 165 0.24 -21.63 26.32
CA GLU A 165 -0.76 -21.88 27.36
C GLU A 165 -0.71 -23.33 27.88
N GLY A 166 -0.47 -24.32 27.01
CA GLY A 166 -0.27 -25.72 27.40
C GLY A 166 1.03 -25.97 28.19
N LEU A 167 2.09 -25.23 27.90
CA LEU A 167 3.35 -25.30 28.65
C LEU A 167 3.23 -24.68 30.04
N PHE A 168 2.45 -23.61 30.21
CA PHE A 168 2.17 -23.02 31.52
C PHE A 168 1.25 -23.91 32.38
N ALA A 169 0.34 -24.67 31.77
CA ALA A 169 -0.52 -25.61 32.50
C ALA A 169 0.27 -26.80 33.09
N MET A 170 1.35 -27.25 32.43
CA MET A 170 2.22 -28.32 32.95
C MET A 170 3.24 -27.86 33.99
N ALA A 171 3.55 -26.56 34.06
CA ALA A 171 4.50 -26.01 35.03
C ALA A 171 3.86 -25.63 36.39
N LEU A 172 2.52 -25.68 36.48
CA LEU A 172 1.74 -25.34 37.68
C LEU A 172 1.05 -26.58 38.31
N SER A 173 1.40 -27.79 37.86
CA SER A 173 0.96 -29.09 38.39
C SER A 173 2.15 -29.86 38.95
#